data_AF-A0A7X3BY36-F1
#
_entry.id   AF-A0A7X3BY36-F1
#
_cell.length_a   1.000
_cell.length_b   1.000
_cell.length_c   1.000
_cell.angle_alpha   90.00
_cell.angle_beta   90.00
_cell.angle_gamma   90.00
#
_symmetry.space_group_name_H-M   'P 1'
#
loop_
_entity.id
_entity.type
_entity.pdbx_description
1 polymer ?
#
loop_
_entity_poly.entity_id
_entity_poly.type
_entity_poly.pdbx_seq_one_letter_code
_entity_poly.pdbx_strand_id
1 'polypeptide(L)'
;LFVPFLMTPPVNVFLGKVFIDFFGMNGFYIQLPWAFPGPLGLLIGTNFQLISFVFLSLILVVDILIYLPFCRAYDRQLLVKEDIASSNDI
;
A
#
# COMPACT_ATOMS: atom_id res chain seq x y z
N LEU A 1 3.83 -11.80 5.92
CA LEU A 1 3.48 -10.36 6.03
C LEU A 1 4.71 -9.44 6.15
N PHE A 2 5.82 -9.87 6.76
CA PHE A 2 7.04 -9.04 6.83
C PHE A 2 7.61 -8.65 5.44
N VAL A 3 7.63 -9.60 4.50
CA VAL A 3 8.11 -9.36 3.13
C VAL A 3 7.34 -8.23 2.41
N PRO A 4 6.00 -8.28 2.26
CA PRO A 4 5.27 -7.19 1.63
C PRO A 4 5.39 -5.88 2.42
N PHE A 5 5.42 -5.93 3.76
CA PHE A 5 5.64 -4.74 4.59
C PHE A 5 6.97 -4.04 4.31
N LEU A 6 8.04 -4.81 4.05
CA LEU A 6 9.35 -4.24 3.74
C LEU A 6 9.47 -3.77 2.28
N MET A 7 8.78 -4.45 1.36
CA MET A 7 8.88 -4.18 -0.09
C MET A 7 7.95 -3.05 -0.56
N THR A 8 6.78 -2.89 0.06
CA THR A 8 5.81 -1.86 -0.34
C THR A 8 6.34 -0.43 -0.20
N PRO A 9 6.99 -0.01 0.91
CA PRO A 9 7.45 1.37 1.05
C PRO A 9 8.49 1.79 -0.01
N PRO A 10 9.54 0.99 -0.31
CA PRO A 10 10.46 1.30 -1.42
C PRO A 10 9.77 1.41 -2.78
N VAL A 11 8.81 0.52 -3.08
CA VAL A 11 8.03 0.56 -4.34
C VAL A 11 7.22 1.85 -4.41
N ASN A 12 6.56 2.25 -3.33
CA ASN A 12 5.75 3.46 -3.27
C ASN A 12 6.59 4.73 -3.43
N VAL A 13 7.78 4.78 -2.82
CA VAL A 13 8.74 5.88 -3.00
C VAL A 13 9.23 5.95 -4.44
N PHE A 14 9.55 4.80 -5.05
CA PHE A 14 10.00 4.73 -6.44
C PHE A 14 8.92 5.19 -7.42
N LEU A 15 7.69 4.68 -7.30
CA LEU A 15 6.57 5.13 -8.14
C LEU A 15 6.30 6.62 -7.96
N GLY A 16 6.32 7.12 -6.72
CA GLY A 16 6.13 8.55 -6.45
C GLY A 16 7.19 9.41 -7.14
N LYS A 17 8.46 8.99 -7.10
CA LYS A 17 9.55 9.70 -7.79
C LYS A 17 9.38 9.68 -9.30
N VAL A 18 8.97 8.56 -9.89
CA VAL A 18 8.68 8.45 -11.33
C VAL A 18 7.55 9.41 -11.74
N PHE A 19 6.48 9.50 -10.95
CA PHE A 19 5.36 10.41 -11.23
C PHE A 19 5.77 11.89 -11.16
N ILE A 20 6.64 12.26 -10.21
CA ILE A 20 7.15 13.62 -10.10
C ILE A 20 8.04 13.97 -11.30
N ASP A 21 8.99 13.09 -11.65
CA ASP A 21 10.01 13.41 -12.65
C ASP A 21 9.55 13.26 -14.10
N PHE A 22 8.78 12.21 -14.41
CA PHE A 22 8.41 11.90 -15.79
C PHE A 22 6.99 12.35 -16.16
N PHE A 23 6.07 12.38 -15.18
CA PHE A 23 4.66 12.71 -15.42
C PHE A 23 4.30 14.14 -14.97
N GLY A 24 5.26 14.89 -14.42
CA GLY A 24 5.05 16.28 -14.02
C GLY A 24 4.11 16.43 -12.83
N MET A 25 4.08 15.45 -11.92
CA MET A 25 3.36 15.58 -10.65
C MET A 25 4.10 16.56 -9.73
N ASN A 26 3.36 17.47 -9.09
CA ASN A 26 3.92 18.34 -8.06
C ASN A 26 4.54 17.50 -6.93
N GLY A 27 5.69 17.95 -6.42
CA GLY A 27 6.26 17.40 -5.19
C GLY A 27 5.41 17.73 -3.96
N PHE A 28 5.69 17.05 -2.85
CA PHE A 28 5.07 17.36 -1.56
C PHE A 28 5.52 18.74 -1.08
N TYR A 29 4.60 19.71 -1.10
CA TYR A 29 4.90 21.10 -0.71
C TYR A 29 4.73 21.35 0.81
N ILE A 30 3.87 20.57 1.45
CA ILE A 30 3.50 20.65 2.86
C ILE A 30 3.83 19.34 3.56
N GLN A 31 4.47 19.43 4.72
CA GLN A 31 4.65 18.30 5.62
C GLN A 31 3.38 18.14 6.48
N LEU A 32 2.56 17.15 6.12
CA LEU A 32 1.36 16.80 6.88
C LEU A 32 1.71 15.98 8.14
N PRO A 33 0.88 16.02 9.19
CA PRO A 33 1.03 15.12 10.34
C PRO A 33 1.03 13.65 9.90
N TRP A 34 1.85 12.82 10.55
CA TRP A 34 1.95 11.39 10.22
C TRP A 34 0.65 10.61 10.44
N ALA A 35 -0.24 11.11 11.30
CA ALA A 35 -1.56 10.54 11.56
C ALA A 35 -2.60 10.93 10.49
N PHE A 36 -2.23 11.77 9.52
CA PHE A 36 -3.13 12.16 8.44
C PHE A 36 -3.41 10.97 7.51
N PRO A 37 -4.67 10.72 7.13
CA PRO A 37 -5.00 9.60 6.26
C PRO A 37 -4.21 9.68 4.93
N GLY A 38 -3.43 8.63 4.65
CA GLY A 38 -2.48 8.59 3.52
C GLY A 38 -3.06 9.03 2.17
N PRO A 39 -4.23 8.50 1.73
CA PRO A 39 -4.87 8.91 0.47
C PRO A 39 -5.15 10.41 0.37
N LEU A 40 -5.69 11.00 1.44
CA LEU A 40 -5.96 12.44 1.48
C LEU A 40 -4.67 13.25 1.55
N GLY A 41 -3.66 12.74 2.26
CA GLY A 41 -2.38 13.43 2.42
C GLY A 41 -1.61 13.55 1.11
N LEU A 42 -1.73 12.54 0.24
CA LEU A 42 -1.18 12.58 -1.12
C LEU A 42 -1.84 13.68 -1.97
N LEU A 43 -3.16 13.79 -1.93
CA LEU A 43 -3.89 14.80 -2.71
C LEU A 43 -3.57 16.23 -2.23
N ILE A 44 -3.60 16.48 -0.93
CA ILE A 44 -3.30 17.80 -0.36
C ILE A 44 -1.83 18.16 -0.56
N GLY A 45 -0.92 17.21 -0.32
CA GLY A 45 0.52 17.40 -0.46
C GLY A 45 0.94 17.82 -1.87
N THR A 46 0.16 17.42 -2.88
CA THR A 46 0.39 17.70 -4.31
C THR A 46 -0.51 18.82 -4.88
N ASN A 47 -1.16 19.61 -4.02
CA ASN A 47 -2.08 20.70 -4.38
C ASN A 47 -3.32 20.24 -5.20
N PHE A 48 -3.89 19.08 -4.89
CA PHE A 48 -5.08 18.51 -5.56
C PHE A 48 -4.95 18.41 -7.09
N GLN A 49 -3.73 18.17 -7.57
CA GLN A 49 -3.48 18.01 -9.00
C GLN A 49 -4.24 16.80 -9.55
N LEU A 50 -4.78 16.92 -10.77
CA LEU A 50 -5.57 15.85 -11.40
C LEU A 50 -4.76 14.54 -11.54
N ILE A 51 -3.45 14.67 -11.83
CA ILE A 51 -2.52 13.53 -11.97
C ILE A 51 -2.39 12.74 -10.66
N SER A 52 -2.56 13.41 -9.51
CA SER A 52 -2.44 12.80 -8.19
C SER A 52 -3.58 11.84 -7.89
N PHE A 53 -4.76 12.04 -8.47
CA PHE A 53 -5.86 11.07 -8.37
C PHE A 53 -5.54 9.78 -9.13
N VAL A 54 -4.91 9.89 -10.29
CA VAL A 54 -4.43 8.73 -11.06
C VAL A 54 -3.36 7.99 -10.28
N PHE A 55 -2.39 8.73 -9.73
CA PHE A 55 -1.33 8.18 -8.90
C PHE A 55 -1.89 7.48 -7.64
N LEU A 56 -2.88 8.08 -6.97
CA LEU A 56 -3.57 7.49 -5.82
C LEU A 56 -4.25 6.16 -6.16
N SER A 57 -4.95 6.09 -7.29
CA SER A 57 -5.57 4.83 -7.72
C SER A 57 -4.50 3.78 -8.02
N LEU A 58 -3.42 4.18 -8.69
CA LEU A 58 -2.32 3.27 -9.04
C LEU A 58 -1.62 2.71 -7.81
N ILE A 59 -1.26 3.55 -6.84
CA ILE A 59 -0.54 3.11 -5.63
C ILE A 59 -1.38 2.12 -4.82
N LEU A 60 -2.69 2.36 -4.75
CA LEU A 60 -3.62 1.47 -4.03
C LEU A 60 -3.74 0.11 -4.74
N VAL A 61 -3.81 0.09 -6.07
CA VAL A 61 -3.84 -1.16 -6.85
C VAL A 61 -2.53 -1.93 -6.70
N VAL A 62 -1.37 -1.26 -6.79
CA VAL A 62 -0.06 -1.88 -6.61
C VAL A 62 0.09 -2.46 -5.20
N ASP A 63 -0.33 -1.73 -4.17
CA ASP A 63 -0.31 -2.19 -2.79
C ASP A 63 -1.17 -3.46 -2.61
N ILE A 64 -2.38 -3.49 -3.18
CA ILE A 64 -3.23 -4.68 -3.17
C ILE A 64 -2.52 -5.85 -3.85
N LEU A 65 -1.92 -5.65 -5.03
CA LEU A 65 -1.24 -6.72 -5.77
C LEU A 65 -0.04 -7.28 -5.01
N ILE A 66 0.70 -6.43 -4.29
CA ILE A 66 1.83 -6.86 -3.47
C ILE A 66 1.35 -7.64 -2.24
N TYR A 67 0.32 -7.15 -1.54
CA TYR A 67 -0.13 -7.77 -0.29
C TYR A 67 -0.97 -9.03 -0.48
N LEU A 68 -1.84 -9.08 -1.50
CA LEU A 68 -2.80 -10.16 -1.72
C LEU A 68 -2.19 -11.57 -1.70
N PRO A 69 -1.08 -11.88 -2.41
CA PRO A 69 -0.54 -13.25 -2.41
C PRO A 69 -0.05 -13.68 -1.02
N PHE A 70 0.54 -12.78 -0.25
CA PHE A 70 1.04 -13.08 1.08
C PHE A 70 -0.08 -13.19 2.11
N CYS A 71 -1.12 -12.35 1.99
CA CYS A 71 -2.31 -12.46 2.82
C CYS A 71 -2.99 -13.81 2.61
N ARG A 72 -3.18 -14.23 1.35
CA ARG A 72 -3.76 -15.54 1.01
C ARG A 72 -2.92 -16.71 1.52
N ALA A 73 -1.59 -16.62 1.41
CA ALA A 73 -0.69 -17.66 1.91
C ALA A 73 -0.74 -17.77 3.44
N TYR A 74 -0.85 -16.64 4.14
CA TYR A 74 -0.97 -16.60 5.60
C TYR A 74 -2.33 -17.12 6.08
N ASP A 75 -3.40 -16.74 5.41
CA ASP A 75 -4.76 -17.20 5.68
C ASP A 75 -4.86 -18.73 5.61
N ARG A 76 -4.27 -19.34 4.57
CA ARG A 76 -4.20 -20.80 4.46
C ARG A 76 -3.48 -21.49 5.63
N GLN A 77 -2.44 -20.85 6.18
CA GLN A 77 -1.73 -21.39 7.33
C GLN A 77 -2.56 -21.32 8.62
N LEU A 78 -3.43 -20.32 8.74
CA LEU A 78 -4.36 -20.20 9.86
C LEU A 78 -5.45 -21.27 9.77
N LEU A 79 -6.06 -21.44 8.59
CA LEU A 79 -7.08 -22.47 8.36
C LEU A 79 -6.59 -23.88 8.75
N VAL A 80 -5.36 -24.24 8.35
CA VAL A 80 -4.78 -25.54 8.73
C VAL A 80 -4.61 -25.68 10.24
N LYS A 81 -4.28 -24.60 10.96
CA LYS A 81 -4.17 -24.63 12.42
C LYS A 81 -5.53 -24.79 13.09
N GLU A 82 -6.56 -24.15 12.55
CA GLU A 82 -7.94 -24.26 13.01
C GLU A 82 -8.49 -25.69 12.82
N ASP A 83 -8.22 -26.30 11.66
CA ASP A 83 -8.63 -27.68 11.37
C ASP A 83 -7.96 -28.71 12.31
N ILE A 84 -6.65 -28.54 12.59
CA ILE A 84 -5.92 -29.41 13.52
C ILE A 84 -6.44 -29.24 14.95
N ALA A 85 -6.72 -28.00 15.38
CA ALA A 85 -7.27 -27.73 16.70
C ALA A 85 -8.64 -28.39 16.87
N SER A 86 -9.53 -28.24 15.88
CA SER A 86 -10.87 -28.86 15.90
C SER A 86 -10.83 -30.39 15.92
N SER A 87 -9.80 -31.03 15.36
CA SER A 87 -9.66 -32.50 15.38
C SER A 87 -9.13 -33.05 16.70
N ASN A 88 -8.43 -32.24 17.50
CA ASN A 88 -7.91 -32.68 18.82
C ASN A 88 -8.94 -32.57 19.94
N ASP A 89 -10.05 -31.86 19.70
CA ASP A 89 -11.16 -31.70 20.65
C ASP A 89 -12.24 -32.82 20.50
N ILE A 90 -12.05 -33.78 19.59
CA ILE A 90 -12.87 -34.99 19.40
C ILE A 90 -12.09 -36.22 19.87
#